data_AF-A0AAV7NBE0-F1
#
_entry.id   AF-A0AAV7NBE0-F1
#
_cell.length_a   1.000
_cell.length_b   1.000
_cell.length_c   1.000
_cell.angle_alpha   90.00
_cell.angle_beta   90.00
_cell.angle_gamma   90.00
#
_symmetry.space_group_name_H-M   'P 1'
#
loop_
_entity.id
_entity.type
_entity.pdbx_description
1 polymer ?
#
loop_
_entity_poly.entity_id
_entity_poly.type
_entity_poly.pdbx_seq_one_letter_code
_entity_poly.pdbx_strand_id
1 'polypeptide(L)'
;MTWECPRLRPFWGEVICRLNNALHRHLDTNMETCLLGLFGRPRPKKAGNGFIDLALTLAKRRISMSWKSAEGPCIQDWTQDVTRCYEMGKREESRGMQRKPLAPLWAEVMDAWEDGAMGTVSDTESGTDDSVLSL
;
A
#
# COMPACT_ATOMS: atom_id res chain seq x y z
N MET A 1 -0.13 15.67 16.74
CA MET A 1 -0.95 15.35 15.56
C MET A 1 -0.39 14.09 14.89
N THR A 2 -1.22 13.14 14.45
CA THR A 2 -0.74 11.85 13.90
C THR A 2 -0.05 11.99 12.54
N TRP A 3 -0.38 13.03 11.76
CA TRP A 3 0.19 13.28 10.43
C TRP A 3 1.62 13.81 10.44
N GLU A 4 2.00 14.53 11.48
CA GLU A 4 3.34 15.07 11.68
C GLU A 4 4.32 14.01 12.21
N CYS A 5 3.84 12.80 12.49
CA CYS A 5 4.67 11.72 12.98
C CYS A 5 5.66 11.29 11.87
N PRO A 6 6.98 11.38 12.11
CA PRO A 6 8.01 11.08 11.10
C PRO A 6 8.01 9.60 10.69
N ARG A 7 7.34 8.72 11.45
CA ARG A 7 7.22 7.29 11.16
C ARG A 7 5.96 6.95 10.36
N LEU A 8 4.88 7.70 10.57
CA LEU A 8 3.61 7.43 9.89
C LEU A 8 3.57 8.04 8.49
N ARG A 9 4.23 9.18 8.28
CA ARG A 9 4.24 9.84 6.98
C ARG A 9 4.92 9.01 5.88
N PRO A 10 6.10 8.39 6.09
CA PRO A 10 6.71 7.50 5.11
C PRO A 10 5.83 6.27 4.83
N PHE A 11 5.25 5.67 5.87
CA PHE A 11 4.34 4.54 5.72
C PHE A 11 3.13 4.90 4.86
N TRP A 12 2.48 6.04 5.12
CA TRP A 12 1.37 6.51 4.29
C TRP A 12 1.79 6.83 2.86
N GLY A 13 2.96 7.44 2.66
CA GLY A 13 3.51 7.69 1.33
C GLY A 13 3.67 6.41 0.52
N GLU A 14 4.21 5.37 1.15
CA GLU A 14 4.41 4.06 0.52
C GLU A 14 3.09 3.35 0.21
N VAL A 15 2.13 3.39 1.14
CA VAL A 15 0.77 2.86 0.91
C VAL A 15 0.11 3.54 -0.29
N ILE A 16 0.12 4.87 -0.34
CA ILE A 16 -0.49 5.63 -1.44
C ILE A 16 0.24 5.41 -2.76
N CYS A 17 1.58 5.35 -2.74
CA CYS A 17 2.39 5.04 -3.91
C CYS A 17 1.98 3.69 -4.54
N ARG A 18 1.89 2.64 -3.73
CA ARG A 18 1.48 1.30 -4.18
C ARG A 18 0.05 1.28 -4.73
N LEU A 19 -0.88 1.99 -4.08
CA LEU A 19 -2.25 2.12 -4.56
C LEU A 19 -2.33 2.88 -5.90
N ASN A 20 -1.54 3.94 -6.06
CA ASN A 20 -1.49 4.72 -7.29
C ASN A 20 -0.94 3.90 -8.46
N ASN A 21 0.14 3.16 -8.21
CA ASN A 21 0.76 2.30 -9.20
C ASN A 21 -0.19 1.18 -9.63
N ALA A 22 -0.80 0.48 -8.67
CA ALA A 22 -1.64 -0.68 -8.98
C ALA A 22 -3.00 -0.31 -9.61
N LEU A 23 -3.53 0.88 -9.32
CA LEU A 23 -4.82 1.32 -9.87
C LEU A 23 -4.68 2.28 -11.05
N HIS A 24 -3.44 2.65 -11.41
CA HIS A 24 -3.13 3.74 -12.34
C HIS A 24 -3.92 5.02 -12.00
N ARG A 25 -3.92 5.41 -10.73
CA ARG A 25 -4.64 6.59 -10.21
C ARG A 25 -3.69 7.56 -9.53
N HIS A 26 -4.16 8.79 -9.35
CA HIS A 26 -3.49 9.81 -8.57
C HIS A 26 -4.29 10.08 -7.29
N LEU A 27 -4.00 9.31 -6.24
CA LEU A 27 -4.45 9.56 -4.89
C LEU A 27 -3.43 10.47 -4.20
N ASP A 28 -3.93 11.46 -3.48
CA ASP A 28 -3.09 12.39 -2.74
C ASP A 28 -2.66 11.78 -1.40
N THR A 29 -1.38 11.92 -1.06
CA THR A 29 -0.87 11.60 0.27
C THR A 29 -1.19 12.75 1.22
N ASN A 30 -2.47 12.89 1.59
CA ASN A 30 -2.94 13.86 2.57
C ASN A 30 -3.77 13.18 3.67
N MET A 31 -3.98 13.90 4.78
CA MET A 31 -4.69 13.35 5.94
C MET A 31 -6.13 12.95 5.59
N GLU A 32 -6.80 13.73 4.76
CA GLU A 32 -8.18 13.49 4.34
C GLU A 32 -8.31 12.15 3.57
N THR A 33 -7.37 11.88 2.67
CA THR A 33 -7.31 10.64 1.91
C THR A 33 -6.92 9.47 2.81
N CYS A 34 -5.80 9.58 3.52
CA CYS A 34 -5.24 8.48 4.30
C CYS A 34 -6.11 8.10 5.51
N LEU A 35 -6.62 9.08 6.26
CA LEU A 35 -7.38 8.82 7.48
C LEU A 35 -8.89 8.76 7.25
N LEU A 36 -9.44 9.62 6.40
CA LEU A 36 -10.88 9.71 6.21
C LEU A 36 -11.37 8.98 4.95
N GLY A 37 -10.46 8.56 4.05
CA GLY A 37 -10.86 7.98 2.76
C GLY A 37 -11.61 9.01 1.90
N LEU A 38 -11.32 10.30 2.09
CA LEU A 38 -11.90 11.38 1.31
C LEU A 38 -11.01 11.64 0.11
N PHE A 39 -11.46 11.16 -1.04
CA PHE A 39 -10.85 11.43 -2.33
C PHE A 39 -11.57 12.66 -2.90
N GLY A 40 -10.82 13.67 -3.35
CA GLY A 40 -11.36 14.91 -3.91
C GLY A 40 -12.61 14.69 -4.76
N ARG A 41 -13.67 15.48 -4.53
CA ARG A 41 -14.99 15.25 -5.12
C ARG A 41 -15.00 15.49 -6.65
N PRO A 42 -15.85 14.77 -7.41
CA PRO A 42 -16.63 13.60 -7.03
C PRO A 42 -15.87 12.30 -7.35
N ARG A 43 -15.80 11.40 -6.37
CA ARG A 43 -15.24 10.05 -6.54
C ARG A 43 -16.03 9.34 -7.65
N PRO A 44 -15.45 9.07 -8.83
CA PRO A 44 -16.19 8.37 -9.85
C PRO A 44 -16.51 6.96 -9.32
N LYS A 45 -17.72 6.45 -9.59
CA LYS A 45 -18.16 5.08 -9.24
C LYS A 45 -17.42 4.03 -10.06
N LYS A 46 -16.09 4.11 -10.08
CA LYS A 46 -15.23 3.17 -10.76
C LYS A 46 -15.10 1.91 -9.91
N ALA A 47 -15.07 0.80 -10.62
CA ALA A 47 -14.53 -0.46 -10.14
C ALA A 47 -13.17 -0.18 -9.42
N GLY A 48 -12.98 -0.75 -8.22
CA GLY A 48 -11.75 -0.58 -7.42
C GLY A 48 -11.84 0.37 -6.21
N ASN A 49 -12.89 1.17 -6.05
CA ASN A 49 -13.03 2.02 -4.84
C ASN A 49 -13.13 1.19 -3.54
N GLY A 50 -13.80 0.04 -3.59
CA GLY A 50 -13.87 -0.87 -2.45
C GLY A 50 -12.52 -1.50 -2.09
N PHE A 51 -11.64 -1.68 -3.08
CA PHE A 51 -10.25 -2.10 -2.85
C PHE A 51 -9.49 -1.03 -2.07
N ILE A 52 -9.54 0.22 -2.55
CA ILE A 52 -8.88 1.35 -1.89
C ILE A 52 -9.37 1.46 -0.43
N ASP A 53 -10.68 1.38 -0.21
CA ASP A 53 -11.26 1.50 1.12
C ASP A 53 -10.78 0.37 2.06
N LEU A 54 -10.70 -0.86 1.56
CA LEU A 54 -10.16 -1.99 2.33
C LEU A 54 -8.67 -1.82 2.59
N ALA A 55 -7.88 -1.47 1.58
CA ALA A 55 -6.44 -1.27 1.71
C ALA A 55 -6.08 -0.16 2.70
N LEU A 56 -6.79 0.97 2.67
CA LEU A 56 -6.66 2.04 3.65
C LEU A 56 -7.11 1.61 5.05
N THR A 57 -8.16 0.79 5.14
CA THR A 57 -8.63 0.23 6.42
C THR A 57 -7.56 -0.67 7.05
N LEU A 58 -6.91 -1.51 6.25
CA LEU A 58 -5.81 -2.37 6.70
C LEU A 58 -4.58 -1.55 7.12
N ALA A 59 -4.27 -0.46 6.41
CA ALA A 59 -3.21 0.46 6.79
C ALA A 59 -3.48 1.11 8.16
N LYS A 60 -4.72 1.61 8.39
CA LYS A 60 -5.14 2.15 9.69
C LYS A 60 -5.05 1.10 10.78
N ARG A 61 -5.50 -0.13 10.52
CA ARG A 61 -5.39 -1.25 11.46
C ARG A 61 -3.94 -1.50 11.86
N ARG A 62 -3.00 -1.52 10.90
CA ARG A 62 -1.58 -1.71 11.19
C ARG A 62 -1.01 -0.62 12.08
N ILE A 63 -1.32 0.65 11.78
CA ILE A 63 -0.95 1.79 12.63
C ILE A 63 -1.49 1.59 14.05
N SER A 64 -2.77 1.22 14.19
CA SER A 64 -3.40 0.97 15.47
C SER A 64 -2.84 -0.25 16.22
N MET A 65 -2.20 -1.19 15.54
CA MET A 65 -1.53 -2.35 16.16
C MET A 65 -0.10 -2.00 16.58
N SER A 66 0.59 -1.15 15.81
CA SER A 66 1.98 -0.75 16.08
C SER A 66 2.11 0.53 16.91
N TRP A 67 1.01 1.14 17.36
CA TRP A 67 1.05 2.46 18.01
C TRP A 67 1.83 2.51 19.33
N LYS A 68 1.96 1.38 20.02
CA LYS A 68 2.79 1.23 21.24
C LYS A 68 4.17 0.63 20.95
N SER A 69 4.43 0.21 19.72
CA SER A 69 5.68 -0.44 19.34
C SER A 69 6.77 0.61 19.11
N ALA A 70 8.00 0.26 19.49
CA ALA A 70 9.19 1.04 19.15
C ALA A 70 9.49 0.99 17.65
N GLU A 71 9.06 -0.08 16.98
CA GLU A 71 9.15 -0.27 15.54
C GLU A 71 7.82 0.18 14.92
N GLY A 72 7.86 1.17 14.01
CA GLY A 72 6.67 1.71 13.35
C GLY A 72 5.95 0.67 12.46
N PRO A 73 4.84 1.04 11.81
CA PRO A 73 4.13 0.13 10.93
C PRO A 73 5.01 -0.26 9.73
N CYS A 74 5.10 -1.57 9.45
CA CYS A 74 5.87 -2.11 8.33
C CYS A 74 4.99 -2.26 7.08
N ILE A 75 5.52 -1.89 5.91
CA ILE A 75 4.80 -1.99 4.63
C ILE A 75 4.62 -3.43 4.15
N GLN A 76 5.60 -4.31 4.40
CA GLN A 76 5.50 -5.72 4.03
C GLN A 76 4.35 -6.39 4.78
N ASP A 77 4.23 -6.07 6.07
CA ASP A 77 3.16 -6.48 6.96
C ASP A 77 1.77 -6.06 6.47
N TRP A 78 1.65 -4.81 5.99
CA TRP A 78 0.43 -4.31 5.37
C TRP A 78 0.14 -5.02 4.05
N THR A 79 1.16 -5.25 3.23
CA THR A 79 1.04 -5.97 1.94
C THR A 79 0.47 -7.37 2.18
N GLN A 80 1.02 -8.12 3.14
CA GLN A 80 0.54 -9.45 3.49
C GLN A 80 -0.92 -9.44 3.97
N ASP A 81 -1.33 -8.42 4.73
CA ASP A 81 -2.73 -8.28 5.15
C ASP A 81 -3.66 -8.07 3.95
N VAL A 82 -3.26 -7.22 2.99
CA VAL A 82 -4.03 -6.96 1.77
C VAL A 82 -4.17 -8.24 0.93
N THR A 83 -3.06 -8.96 0.69
CA THR A 83 -3.06 -10.25 -0.02
C THR A 83 -3.93 -11.28 0.68
N ARG A 84 -3.87 -11.37 2.02
CA ARG A 84 -4.69 -12.32 2.78
C ARG A 84 -6.18 -12.02 2.66
N CYS A 85 -6.57 -10.75 2.71
CA CYS A 85 -7.96 -10.35 2.53
C CYS A 85 -8.46 -10.66 1.11
N TYR A 86 -7.61 -10.49 0.10
CA TYR A 86 -7.91 -10.89 -1.28
C TYR A 86 -8.18 -12.40 -1.39
N GLU A 87 -7.24 -13.22 -0.93
CA GLU A 87 -7.35 -14.69 -0.99
C GLU A 87 -8.58 -15.19 -0.24
N MET A 88 -8.94 -14.54 0.87
CA MET A 88 -10.17 -14.84 1.60
C MET A 88 -11.42 -14.51 0.77
N GLY A 89 -11.46 -13.33 0.15
CA GLY A 89 -12.57 -12.93 -0.72
C GLY A 89 -12.74 -13.87 -1.92
N LYS A 90 -11.62 -14.27 -2.56
CA LYS A 90 -11.61 -15.26 -3.65
C LYS A 90 -12.20 -16.60 -3.23
N ARG A 91 -11.90 -17.07 -2.02
CA ARG A 91 -12.46 -18.32 -1.47
C ARG A 91 -13.95 -18.21 -1.14
N GLU A 92 -14.40 -17.06 -0.66
CA GLU A 92 -15.82 -16.82 -0.35
C GLU A 92 -16.68 -16.75 -1.62
N GLU A 93 -16.13 -16.20 -2.71
CA GLU A 93 -16.77 -16.19 -4.03
C GLU A 93 -16.95 -17.61 -4.58
N SER A 94 -15.91 -18.46 -4.48
CA SER A 94 -15.99 -19.88 -4.83
C SER A 94 -17.01 -20.67 -4.01
N ARG A 95 -17.45 -20.15 -2.85
CA ARG A 95 -18.49 -20.75 -1.99
C ARG A 95 -19.91 -20.32 -2.34
N GLY A 96 -20.10 -19.56 -3.43
CA GLY A 96 -21.43 -19.18 -3.93
C GLY A 96 -22.13 -18.09 -3.12
N MET A 97 -21.41 -17.41 -2.22
CA MET A 97 -21.94 -16.28 -1.47
C MET A 97 -22.04 -15.07 -2.43
N GLN A 98 -23.25 -14.74 -2.89
CA GLN A 98 -23.57 -13.65 -3.82
C GLN A 98 -23.21 -12.26 -3.26
N ARG A 99 -21.92 -11.95 -3.19
CA ARG A 99 -21.39 -10.58 -3.06
C ARG A 99 -20.78 -10.20 -4.40
N LYS A 100 -20.91 -8.93 -4.79
CA LYS A 100 -20.34 -8.42 -6.06
C LYS A 100 -18.89 -8.92 -6.18
N PRO A 101 -18.48 -9.46 -7.34
CA PRO A 101 -17.16 -10.07 -7.50
C PRO A 101 -16.10 -9.01 -7.28
N LEU A 102 -15.45 -9.07 -6.11
CA LEU A 102 -14.28 -8.27 -5.79
C LEU A 102 -13.05 -8.91 -6.44
N ALA A 103 -13.03 -10.25 -6.62
CA ALA A 103 -11.86 -10.96 -7.10
C ALA A 103 -11.21 -10.44 -8.40
N PRO A 104 -11.93 -10.12 -9.50
CA PRO A 104 -11.27 -9.71 -10.74
C PRO A 104 -10.54 -8.37 -10.62
N LEU A 105 -11.12 -7.41 -9.91
CA LEU A 105 -10.47 -6.11 -9.64
C LEU A 105 -9.25 -6.23 -8.74
N TRP A 106 -9.30 -7.19 -7.83
CA TRP A 106 -8.20 -7.43 -6.92
C TRP A 106 -7.09 -8.22 -7.59
N ALA A 107 -7.39 -9.13 -8.52
CA ALA A 107 -6.40 -9.82 -9.34
C ALA A 107 -5.58 -8.83 -10.18
N GLU A 108 -6.24 -7.93 -10.92
CA GLU A 108 -5.56 -6.89 -11.72
C GLU A 108 -4.63 -6.02 -10.87
N VAL A 109 -5.08 -5.67 -9.66
CA VAL A 109 -4.31 -4.86 -8.71
C VAL A 109 -3.16 -5.64 -8.09
N MET A 110 -3.35 -6.91 -7.78
CA MET A 110 -2.31 -7.78 -7.21
C MET A 110 -1.25 -8.15 -8.25
N ASP A 111 -1.65 -8.43 -9.49
CA ASP A 111 -0.72 -8.69 -10.61
C ASP A 111 0.15 -7.45 -10.87
N ALA A 112 -0.46 -6.26 -10.96
CA ALA A 112 0.28 -5.00 -11.07
C ALA A 112 1.19 -4.71 -9.86
N TRP A 113 0.83 -5.22 -8.69
CA TRP A 113 1.61 -5.09 -7.46
C TRP A 113 2.83 -6.03 -7.47
N GLU A 114 2.65 -7.29 -7.87
CA GLU A 114 3.73 -8.28 -7.93
C GLU A 114 4.75 -7.96 -9.04
N ASP A 115 4.28 -7.46 -10.20
CA ASP A 115 5.13 -7.00 -11.29
C ASP A 115 5.95 -5.75 -10.91
N GLY A 116 5.36 -4.85 -10.13
CA GLY A 116 6.04 -3.65 -9.61
C GLY A 116 7.01 -3.92 -8.45
N ALA A 117 6.78 -4.99 -7.67
CA ALA A 117 7.62 -5.36 -6.53
C ALA A 117 9.00 -5.92 -6.94
N MET A 118 9.17 -6.38 -8.19
CA MET A 118 10.48 -6.74 -8.74
C MET A 118 11.32 -5.53 -9.23
N GLY A 119 10.80 -4.31 -9.11
CA GLY A 119 11.40 -3.11 -9.69
C GLY A 119 12.39 -2.31 -8.84
N THR A 120 12.63 -2.63 -7.57
CA THR A 120 13.56 -1.84 -6.73
C THR A 120 14.34 -2.68 -5.73
N VAL A 121 15.33 -3.43 -6.22
CA VAL A 121 16.62 -3.58 -5.52
C VAL A 121 17.70 -3.63 -6.61
N SER A 122 18.13 -2.46 -7.06
CA SER A 122 19.50 -2.32 -7.57
C SER A 122 20.31 -1.76 -6.40
N ASP A 123 20.87 -2.68 -5.61
CA ASP A 123 21.95 -2.37 -4.68
C ASP A 123 23.05 -1.64 -5.46
N THR A 124 23.38 -0.43 -5.04
CA THR A 124 24.65 0.21 -5.40
C THR A 124 25.21 0.91 -4.17
N GLU A 125 25.54 0.10 -3.17
CA GLU A 125 26.61 0.35 -2.19
C GLU A 125 27.50 -0.91 -2.27
N SER A 126 28.83 -0.93 -2.25
CA SER A 126 29.86 -0.02 -1.74
C SER A 126 31.23 -0.60 -2.20
N GLY A 127 32.30 0.18 -2.19
CA GLY A 127 33.68 -0.33 -2.33
C GLY A 127 34.67 0.70 -2.87
N THR A 128 34.89 1.82 -2.17
CA THR A 128 36.06 2.08 -1.30
C THR A 128 37.28 2.57 -2.07
N ASP A 129 37.79 3.71 -1.57
CA ASP A 129 39.05 4.38 -1.87
C ASP A 129 40.20 3.47 -2.30
N ASP A 130 40.94 3.94 -3.31
CA ASP A 130 42.39 3.85 -3.22
C ASP A 130 43.04 5.17 -3.63
N SER A 131 43.94 5.59 -2.74
CA SER A 131 44.71 6.82 -2.78
C SER A 131 45.65 6.82 -3.98
N VAL A 132 45.79 7.96 -4.68
CA VAL A 132 47.05 8.25 -5.38
C VAL A 132 47.51 9.66 -5.04
N LEU A 133 48.58 9.66 -4.26
CA LEU A 133 49.44 10.76 -3.90
C LEU A 133 50.09 11.42 -5.14
N SER A 134 50.21 12.74 -5.04
CA SER A 134 51.29 13.61 -5.50
C SER A 134 52.35 13.02 -6.45
N LEU A 135 52.45 13.60 -7.65
CA LEU A 135 53.70 14.11 -8.25
C LEU A 135 53.40 15.00 -9.47
#